data_AF-A0A1Q3JN93-F1
#
_entry.id   AF-A0A1Q3JN93-F1
#
_cell.length_a   1.000
_cell.length_b   1.000
_cell.length_c   1.000
_cell.angle_alpha   90.00
_cell.angle_beta   90.00
_cell.angle_gamma   90.00
#
_symmetry.space_group_name_H-M   'P 1'
#
loop_
_entity.id
_entity.type
_entity.pdbx_description
1 polymer ?
#
loop_
_entity_poly.entity_id
_entity_poly.type
_entity_poly.pdbx_seq_one_letter_code
_entity_poly.pdbx_strand_id
1 'polypeptide(L)'
;MLDFQRGEEALLSRAITDITIRFEPDGTAGTPMPPPRWVRTLTPQSVDALFPPEARAASVATGLGTVACKVNNRGGLGDCKVVSETPTGLGFGAAALKAAEVMQINPWTDDGRPMDGRELTLPIRLTLPDIAPASPPAP
;
A
#
# COMPACT_ATOMS: atom_id res chain seq x y z
N MET A 1 -13.75 47.35 -21.50
CA MET A 1 -14.90 46.43 -21.52
C MET A 1 -14.79 45.70 -22.85
N LEU A 2 -14.24 44.48 -22.87
CA LEU A 2 -14.03 43.71 -24.10
C LEU A 2 -15.32 42.92 -24.33
N ASP A 3 -16.14 43.38 -25.26
CA ASP A 3 -17.37 42.72 -25.71
C ASP A 3 -17.00 41.43 -26.47
N PHE A 4 -17.16 40.28 -25.80
CA PHE A 4 -17.08 38.96 -26.41
C PHE A 4 -18.32 38.77 -27.30
N GLN A 5 -18.14 38.79 -28.63
CA GLN A 5 -19.26 38.73 -29.56
C GLN A 5 -19.93 37.34 -29.54
N ARG A 6 -21.26 37.34 -29.48
CA ARG A 6 -22.19 36.19 -29.47
C ARG A 6 -21.95 35.11 -30.57
N GLY A 7 -21.10 35.39 -31.56
CA GLY A 7 -20.71 34.44 -32.62
C GLY A 7 -19.55 33.49 -32.26
N GLU A 8 -18.65 33.88 -31.35
CA GLU A 8 -17.52 33.03 -30.93
C GLU A 8 -17.95 31.89 -30.01
N GLU A 9 -19.01 32.09 -29.21
CA GLU A 9 -19.60 31.05 -28.35
C GLU A 9 -20.19 29.87 -29.15
N ALA A 10 -20.71 30.13 -30.36
CA ALA A 10 -21.25 29.09 -31.25
C ALA A 10 -20.16 28.21 -31.89
N LEU A 11 -18.93 28.72 -31.98
CA LEU A 11 -17.75 28.00 -32.49
C LEU A 11 -17.07 27.18 -31.39
N LEU A 12 -16.94 27.73 -30.18
CA LEU A 12 -16.38 27.01 -29.04
C LEU A 12 -17.29 25.87 -28.55
N SER A 13 -18.61 26.01 -28.68
CA SER A 13 -19.58 24.96 -28.34
C SER A 13 -19.53 23.73 -29.28
N ARG A 14 -18.77 23.81 -30.38
CA ARG A 14 -18.55 22.71 -31.34
C ARG A 14 -17.09 22.27 -31.43
N ALA A 15 -16.21 22.83 -30.60
CA ALA A 15 -14.81 22.43 -30.59
C ALA A 15 -14.66 21.04 -29.94
N ILE A 16 -14.25 20.05 -30.73
CA ILE A 16 -13.81 18.74 -30.24
C ILE A 16 -12.28 18.75 -30.27
N THR A 17 -11.67 18.61 -29.09
CA THR A 17 -10.21 18.46 -28.97
C THR A 17 -9.89 17.02 -28.62
N ASP A 18 -9.13 16.35 -29.48
CA ASP A 18 -8.60 15.03 -29.18
C ASP A 18 -7.36 15.18 -28.29
N ILE A 19 -7.47 14.80 -27.02
CA ILE A 19 -6.36 14.83 -26.07
C ILE A 19 -5.74 13.45 -26.04
N THR A 20 -4.56 13.31 -26.63
CA THR A 20 -3.79 12.07 -26.55
C THR A 20 -3.08 11.98 -25.19
N ILE A 21 -3.55 11.09 -24.32
CA ILE A 21 -2.84 10.74 -23.08
C ILE A 21 -1.85 9.61 -23.40
N ARG A 22 -0.55 9.87 -23.20
CA ARG A 22 0.50 8.86 -23.28
C ARG A 22 0.92 8.47 -21.87
N PHE A 23 0.80 7.18 -21.55
CA PHE A 23 1.35 6.62 -20.32
C PHE A 23 2.77 6.12 -20.62
N GLU A 24 3.72 6.45 -19.74
CA GLU A 24 5.03 5.79 -19.78
C GLU A 24 4.85 4.28 -19.54
N PRO A 25 5.59 3.42 -20.27
CA PRO A 25 5.51 1.97 -20.07
C PRO A 25 5.86 1.61 -18.63
N ASP A 26 5.29 0.51 -18.15
CA ASP A 26 5.38 0.05 -16.76
C ASP A 26 6.82 0.13 -16.23
N GLY A 27 7.00 0.95 -15.20
CA GLY A 27 8.19 1.12 -14.37
C GLY A 27 9.53 0.74 -15.01
N THR A 28 10.28 1.73 -15.50
CA THR A 28 11.67 1.57 -15.95
C THR A 28 12.49 0.74 -14.97
N ALA A 29 12.92 -0.45 -15.42
CA ALA A 29 13.84 -1.29 -14.67
C ALA A 29 15.09 -0.48 -14.31
N GLY A 30 15.42 -0.40 -13.02
CA GLY A 30 16.61 0.30 -12.52
C GLY A 30 16.34 1.59 -11.72
N THR A 31 15.12 2.13 -11.72
CA THR A 31 14.79 3.26 -10.82
C THR A 31 14.39 2.74 -9.44
N PRO A 32 14.99 3.26 -8.35
CA PRO A 32 14.59 2.91 -6.99
C PRO A 32 13.08 3.07 -6.77
N MET A 33 12.48 2.14 -6.02
CA MET A 33 11.05 2.25 -5.69
C MET A 33 10.83 3.51 -4.83
N PRO A 34 9.96 4.44 -5.24
CA PRO A 34 9.61 5.58 -4.42
C PRO A 34 8.85 5.12 -3.16
N PRO A 35 8.84 5.93 -2.09
CA PRO A 35 8.11 5.58 -0.87
C PRO A 35 6.62 5.35 -1.20
N PRO A 36 6.04 4.21 -0.80
CA PRO A 36 4.64 3.93 -1.08
C PRO A 36 3.73 4.80 -0.22
N ARG A 37 2.67 5.34 -0.82
CA ARG A 37 1.59 6.00 -0.08
C ARG A 37 0.50 5.00 0.25
N TRP A 38 0.27 4.74 1.54
CA TRP A 38 -0.74 3.79 1.98
C TRP A 38 -2.16 4.33 1.82
N VAL A 39 -3.03 3.53 1.21
CA VAL A 39 -4.48 3.77 1.13
C VAL A 39 -5.20 2.95 2.21
N ARG A 40 -4.74 1.72 2.44
CA ARG A 40 -5.26 0.83 3.49
C ARG A 40 -4.11 0.10 4.17
N THR A 41 -4.12 0.12 5.49
CA THR A 41 -3.15 -0.56 6.35
C THR A 41 -3.88 -1.47 7.34
N LEU A 42 -3.13 -2.26 8.11
CA LEU A 42 -3.65 -3.10 9.17
C LEU A 42 -4.37 -2.28 10.26
N THR A 43 -5.52 -2.77 10.70
CA THR A 43 -6.21 -2.27 11.90
C THR A 43 -5.83 -3.14 13.11
N PRO A 44 -6.01 -2.65 14.35
CA PRO A 44 -5.79 -3.47 15.55
C PRO A 44 -6.62 -4.77 15.56
N GLN A 45 -7.85 -4.72 15.05
CA GLN A 45 -8.73 -5.88 14.93
C GLN A 45 -8.19 -6.89 13.92
N SER A 46 -7.65 -6.42 12.78
CA SER A 46 -6.98 -7.30 11.82
C SER A 46 -5.70 -7.91 12.39
N VAL A 47 -4.95 -7.18 13.22
CA VAL A 47 -3.75 -7.72 13.88
C VAL A 47 -4.11 -8.87 14.81
N ASP A 48 -5.14 -8.72 15.66
CA ASP A 48 -5.55 -9.79 16.55
C ASP A 48 -6.05 -11.03 15.78
N ALA A 49 -6.84 -10.82 14.72
CA ALA A 49 -7.33 -11.92 13.89
C ALA A 49 -6.21 -12.68 13.15
N LEU A 50 -5.12 -11.99 12.80
CA LEU A 50 -3.98 -12.55 12.07
C LEU A 50 -2.83 -13.01 12.97
N PHE A 51 -2.95 -12.83 14.28
CA PHE A 51 -1.85 -13.12 15.19
C PHE A 51 -1.54 -14.63 15.20
N PRO A 52 -0.26 -15.06 15.04
CA PRO A 52 0.06 -16.47 14.92
C PRO A 52 -0.31 -17.30 16.16
N PRO A 53 -0.95 -18.48 16.00
CA PRO A 53 -1.30 -19.33 17.14
C PRO A 53 -0.06 -19.86 17.88
N GLU A 54 1.03 -20.13 17.17
CA GLU A 54 2.31 -20.57 17.77
C GLU A 54 2.91 -19.48 18.66
N ALA A 55 2.85 -18.22 18.22
CA ALA A 55 3.29 -17.08 19.02
C ALA A 55 2.41 -16.89 20.27
N ARG A 56 1.09 -17.10 20.18
CA ARG A 56 0.19 -17.08 21.36
C ARG A 56 0.55 -18.18 22.34
N ALA A 57 0.74 -19.41 21.87
CA ALA A 57 1.12 -20.54 22.71
C ALA A 57 2.48 -20.32 23.40
N ALA A 58 3.41 -19.66 22.72
CA ALA A 58 4.71 -19.28 23.27
C ALA A 58 4.70 -18.00 24.13
N SER A 59 3.53 -17.40 24.39
CA SER A 59 3.39 -16.14 25.15
C SER A 59 4.21 -14.98 24.58
N VAL A 60 4.38 -14.94 23.27
CA VAL A 60 5.06 -13.86 22.56
C VAL A 60 4.04 -12.78 22.19
N ALA A 61 4.26 -11.56 22.68
CA ALA A 61 3.36 -10.42 22.50
C ALA A 61 3.57 -9.66 21.17
N THR A 62 4.76 -9.77 20.58
CA THR A 62 5.15 -9.01 19.39
C THR A 62 6.07 -9.82 18.49
N GLY A 63 5.92 -9.61 17.18
CA GLY A 63 6.85 -10.13 16.19
C GLY A 63 6.76 -9.39 14.88
N LEU A 64 7.65 -9.75 13.97
CA LEU A 64 7.86 -9.12 12.68
C LEU A 64 7.88 -10.20 11.60
N GLY A 65 7.04 -10.05 10.58
CA GLY A 65 7.17 -10.79 9.34
C GLY A 65 7.53 -9.82 8.21
N THR A 66 8.59 -10.12 7.46
CA THR A 66 8.99 -9.34 6.29
C THR A 66 8.59 -10.10 5.04
N VAL A 67 7.83 -9.44 4.16
CA VAL A 67 7.37 -10.01 2.90
C VAL A 67 7.84 -9.17 1.71
N ALA A 68 8.12 -9.82 0.59
CA ALA A 68 8.35 -9.17 -0.69
C ALA A 68 7.15 -9.44 -1.59
N CYS A 69 6.50 -8.38 -2.07
CA CYS A 69 5.25 -8.43 -2.82
C CYS A 69 5.38 -7.67 -4.14
N LYS A 70 4.59 -8.06 -5.13
CA LYS A 70 4.39 -7.32 -6.38
C LYS A 70 3.15 -6.44 -6.26
N VAL A 71 3.26 -5.18 -6.65
CA VAL A 71 2.12 -4.26 -6.69
C VAL A 71 1.32 -4.53 -7.98
N ASN A 72 -0.01 -4.56 -7.87
CA ASN A 72 -0.90 -4.65 -9.03
C ASN A 72 -1.41 -3.26 -9.48
N ASN A 73 -2.07 -3.20 -10.64
CA ASN A 73 -2.62 -1.97 -11.23
C ASN A 73 -3.65 -1.19 -10.38
N ARG A 74 -4.16 -1.78 -9.29
CA ARG A 74 -5.05 -1.11 -8.32
C ARG A 74 -4.32 -0.73 -7.02
N GLY A 75 -3.01 -0.97 -6.94
CA GLY A 75 -2.19 -0.73 -5.74
C GLY A 75 -2.33 -1.82 -4.68
N GLY A 76 -2.99 -2.93 -4.98
CA GLY A 76 -3.01 -4.11 -4.11
C GLY A 76 -1.66 -4.84 -4.15
N LEU A 77 -1.37 -5.60 -3.09
CA LEU A 77 -0.16 -6.41 -2.98
C LEU A 77 -0.49 -7.86 -3.35
N GLY A 78 0.22 -8.41 -4.33
CA GLY A 78 0.11 -9.78 -4.80
C GLY A 78 1.48 -10.45 -4.91
N ASP A 79 1.50 -11.73 -5.29
CA ASP A 79 2.74 -12.51 -5.46
C ASP A 79 3.71 -12.40 -4.26
N CYS A 80 3.14 -12.30 -3.05
CA CYS A 80 3.91 -12.08 -1.84
C CYS A 80 4.64 -13.36 -1.40
N LYS A 81 5.92 -13.20 -1.04
CA LYS A 81 6.76 -14.26 -0.46
C LYS A 81 7.35 -13.80 0.88
N VAL A 82 7.51 -14.71 1.82
CA VAL A 82 8.20 -14.43 3.09
C VAL A 82 9.69 -14.27 2.80
N VAL A 83 10.26 -13.16 3.26
CA VAL A 83 11.69 -12.87 3.23
C VAL A 83 12.33 -13.28 4.55
N SER A 84 11.68 -12.92 5.66
CA SER A 84 12.17 -13.24 7.00
C SER A 84 11.05 -13.15 8.04
N GLU A 85 11.28 -13.76 9.19
CA GLU A 85 10.42 -13.61 10.36
C GLU A 85 11.23 -13.60 11.66
N THR A 86 10.76 -12.81 12.61
CA THR A 86 11.36 -12.65 13.93
C THR A 86 10.27 -12.54 15.00
N PRO A 87 10.25 -13.40 16.03
CA PRO A 87 11.10 -14.59 16.21
C PRO A 87 10.85 -15.66 15.14
N THR A 88 11.89 -16.41 14.81
CA THR A 88 11.82 -17.48 13.78
C THR A 88 11.04 -18.68 14.29
N GLY A 89 10.23 -19.29 13.42
CA GLY A 89 9.43 -20.48 13.73
C GLY A 89 8.14 -20.20 14.47
N LEU A 90 7.75 -18.92 14.64
CA LEU A 90 6.52 -18.53 15.35
C LEU A 90 5.40 -18.04 14.43
N GLY A 91 5.54 -18.18 13.11
CA GLY A 91 4.46 -17.95 12.14
C GLY A 91 4.24 -16.48 11.76
N PHE A 92 5.13 -15.56 12.16
CA PHE A 92 5.01 -14.14 11.81
C PHE A 92 5.15 -13.87 10.31
N GLY A 93 5.92 -14.69 9.58
CA GLY A 93 6.00 -14.61 8.12
C GLY A 93 4.66 -14.94 7.45
N ALA A 94 4.01 -16.01 7.90
CA ALA A 94 2.70 -16.41 7.38
C ALA A 94 1.60 -15.37 7.71
N ALA A 95 1.62 -14.82 8.93
CA ALA A 95 0.73 -13.74 9.32
C ALA A 95 0.96 -12.47 8.47
N ALA A 96 2.21 -12.14 8.16
CA ALA A 96 2.55 -11.02 7.28
C ALA A 96 2.04 -11.21 5.85
N LEU A 97 2.06 -12.43 5.29
CA LEU A 97 1.44 -12.70 4.00
C LEU A 97 -0.07 -12.39 4.02
N LYS A 98 -0.76 -12.85 5.06
CA LYS A 98 -2.20 -12.60 5.23
C LYS A 98 -2.53 -11.13 5.46
N ALA A 99 -1.65 -10.42 6.16
CA ALA A 99 -1.77 -8.98 6.29
C ALA A 99 -1.63 -8.27 4.95
N ALA A 100 -0.66 -8.66 4.11
CA ALA A 100 -0.43 -8.03 2.82
C ALA A 100 -1.65 -8.13 1.89
N GLU A 101 -2.43 -9.23 1.96
CA GLU A 101 -3.66 -9.43 1.16
C GLU A 101 -4.70 -8.32 1.38
N VAL A 102 -4.76 -7.73 2.58
CA VAL A 102 -5.72 -6.66 2.91
C VAL A 102 -5.12 -5.26 2.81
N MET A 103 -3.82 -5.12 2.60
CA MET A 103 -3.18 -3.81 2.49
C MET A 103 -3.27 -3.27 1.05
N GLN A 104 -3.20 -1.94 0.92
CA GLN A 104 -3.27 -1.29 -0.39
C GLN A 104 -2.49 0.03 -0.37
N ILE A 105 -1.71 0.25 -1.43
CA ILE A 105 -1.01 1.52 -1.68
C ILE A 105 -1.73 2.31 -2.79
N ASN A 106 -1.36 3.58 -2.95
CA ASN A 106 -1.75 4.36 -4.11
C ASN A 106 -1.12 3.72 -5.36
N PRO A 107 -1.91 3.39 -6.41
CA PRO A 107 -1.34 2.87 -7.66
C PRO A 107 -0.48 3.91 -8.42
N TRP A 108 -0.48 5.17 -7.99
CA TRP A 108 0.28 6.27 -8.60
C TRP A 108 1.28 6.90 -7.63
N THR A 109 2.43 7.28 -8.14
CA THR A 109 3.39 8.16 -7.45
C THR A 109 2.92 9.61 -7.49
N ASP A 110 3.56 10.50 -6.73
CA ASP A 110 3.21 11.94 -6.68
C ASP A 110 3.41 12.64 -8.03
N ASP A 111 4.32 12.13 -8.87
CA ASP A 111 4.57 12.59 -10.23
C ASP A 111 3.84 11.76 -11.31
N GLY A 112 2.85 10.96 -10.91
CA GLY A 112 1.91 10.33 -11.83
C GLY A 112 2.42 9.05 -12.52
N ARG A 113 3.53 8.45 -12.07
CA ARG A 113 3.99 7.17 -12.59
C ARG A 113 3.25 5.99 -11.96
N PRO A 114 2.99 4.91 -12.73
CA PRO A 114 2.37 3.71 -12.19
C PRO A 114 3.31 2.96 -11.23
N MET A 115 2.71 2.42 -10.17
CA MET A 115 3.37 1.50 -9.24
C MET A 115 3.19 0.03 -9.64
N ASP A 116 2.34 -0.25 -10.64
CA ASP A 116 2.09 -1.61 -11.13
C ASP A 116 3.39 -2.33 -11.50
N GLY A 117 3.47 -3.62 -11.17
CA GLY A 117 4.60 -4.48 -11.46
C GLY A 117 5.82 -4.30 -10.56
N ARG A 118 5.89 -3.26 -9.72
CA ARG A 118 7.04 -3.02 -8.83
C ARG A 118 7.08 -4.00 -7.66
N GLU A 119 8.28 -4.35 -7.23
CA GLU A 119 8.52 -5.21 -6.05
C GLU A 119 8.71 -4.35 -4.79
N LEU A 120 7.88 -4.60 -3.78
CA LEU A 120 7.87 -3.92 -2.48
C LEU A 120 8.27 -4.91 -1.39
N THR A 121 9.35 -4.62 -0.66
CA THR A 121 9.70 -5.35 0.56
C THR A 121 9.13 -4.62 1.78
N LEU A 122 8.26 -5.29 2.52
CA LEU A 122 7.47 -4.71 3.61
C LEU A 122 7.72 -5.46 4.92
N PRO A 123 8.30 -4.81 5.95
CA PRO A 123 8.31 -5.32 7.32
C PRO A 123 6.96 -5.05 8.00
N ILE A 124 6.23 -6.10 8.37
CA ILE A 124 4.93 -6.03 9.05
C ILE A 124 5.10 -6.46 10.51
N ARG A 125 4.88 -5.51 11.43
CA ARG A 125 4.91 -5.77 12.87
C ARG A 125 3.50 -6.11 13.35
N LEU A 126 3.38 -7.26 14.02
CA LEU A 126 2.17 -7.67 14.72
C LEU A 126 2.44 -7.57 16.23
N THR A 127 1.62 -6.78 16.92
CA THR A 127 1.69 -6.60 18.38
C THR A 127 0.29 -6.72 18.95
N LEU A 128 0.10 -7.57 19.95
CA LEU A 128 -1.18 -7.67 20.66
C LEU A 128 -1.40 -6.40 21.50
N PRO A 129 -2.59 -5.77 21.43
CA PRO A 129 -2.86 -4.50 22.13
C PRO A 129 -2.89 -4.63 23.66
N ASP A 130 -3.06 -5.84 24.22
CA ASP A 130 -3.36 -6.04 25.64
C ASP A 130 -2.15 -6.44 26.52
N ILE A 131 -0.93 -6.11 26.08
CA ILE A 131 0.31 -6.28 26.88
C ILE A 131 1.12 -4.96 26.93
N ALA A 132 0.51 -3.83 26.59
CA ALA A 132 1.14 -2.50 26.72
C ALA A 132 0.58 -1.74 27.94
N PRO A 133 1.42 -1.18 28.83
CA PRO A 133 0.92 -0.27 29.87
C PRO A 133 0.24 0.92 29.19
N ALA A 134 -0.98 1.24 29.65
CA ALA A 134 -1.79 2.33 29.11
C ALA A 134 -0.96 3.61 29.00
N SER A 135 -0.85 4.17 27.78
CA SER A 135 -0.33 5.53 27.61
C SER A 135 -1.18 6.47 28.47
N PRO A 136 -0.58 7.33 29.31
CA PRO A 136 -1.34 8.35 30.00
C PRO A 136 -2.02 9.26 28.95
N PRO A 137 -3.25 9.73 29.23
CA PRO A 137 -3.95 10.62 28.29
C PRO A 137 -3.10 11.86 28.00
N ALA A 138 -3.05 12.25 26.73
CA ALA A 138 -2.41 13.50 26.31
C ALA A 138 -2.98 14.70 27.08
N PRO A 139 -2.17 15.75 27.36
CA PRO A 139 -2.56 16.86 28.22
C PRO A 139 -3.76 17.65 27.72
#